data_AF-A0A7T5UKT8-F1
#
_entry.id   AF-A0A7T5UKT8-F1
#
_cell.length_a   1.000
_cell.length_b   1.000
_cell.length_c   1.000
_cell.angle_alpha   90.00
_cell.angle_beta   90.00
_cell.angle_gamma   90.00
#
_symmetry.space_group_name_H-M   'P 1'
#
loop_
_entity.id
_entity.type
_entity.pdbx_description
1 polymer ?
#
loop_
_entity_poly.entity_id
_entity_poly.type
_entity_poly.pdbx_seq_one_letter_code
_entity_poly.pdbx_strand_id
1 'polypeptide(L)'
;MPAPKKPSFPKPEPVSESSPTGIVELDRVLGGGFPKESAVLLAGTSGTGKTVFSFQWLFEGAKNGENGVYVTLTEPLFKSVKNLETLSFYDRSVLEQEKVKILDMRSLLSAADVFKTDEVIAFLEKHVKENNAKRLCIDSMTAITYGLDSKAEIRKFIFELGTSLAALGCTTVMTGEITEKSRLSVHGVEEFISDVILVLDHAAMETGPYRTVGIVKVRGRGYDEEEMSFRITKNGIIIFPKLRTTLLYQASTERVSTGSEELDAMLLGGVFRGSTTLVSGPTGTGKTVLCMQFVNEGVAKGEPCLYAGFEESRDQIIRNARSLGWDFAEYERRGLLTIRTLYPGEMMPEEHLADIKKIMEERGVKRCVVDSLSAFEASFPQRHFVDFARRLNSLMKQKGVAACFTVATSELVGTSKLTEANISTMLDNIISLRFVEISGELRHVLSIIKVRGTAHSKGLRTFSIGDDGYVIGPALSGYEGVLSGSTRKVSATVEEELQTAFSKAIGPMGTQSYAEVAKKGLTLENIESYIDGLSKKGVMTSASAAQFKDSVRRILKGEHAVGEGDIVGKFLKT
;
A
#
# COMPACT_ATOMS: atom_id res chain seq x y z
N MET A 1 33.74 41.61 -43.13
CA MET A 1 33.77 40.14 -42.93
C MET A 1 32.34 39.69 -42.63
N PRO A 2 31.77 38.72 -43.37
CA PRO A 2 30.47 38.17 -43.00
C PRO A 2 30.59 37.39 -41.68
N ALA A 3 29.59 37.54 -40.80
CA ALA A 3 29.55 36.89 -39.51
C ALA A 3 29.61 35.36 -39.65
N PRO A 4 30.31 34.64 -38.75
CA PRO A 4 30.38 33.19 -38.79
C PRO A 4 28.97 32.60 -38.66
N LYS A 5 28.60 31.71 -39.59
CA LYS A 5 27.33 30.97 -39.52
C LYS A 5 27.30 30.20 -38.20
N LYS A 6 26.27 30.45 -37.38
CA LYS A 6 25.98 29.62 -36.20
C LYS A 6 25.86 28.16 -36.67
N PRO A 7 26.49 27.18 -35.98
CA PRO A 7 26.31 25.78 -36.31
C PRO A 7 24.81 25.45 -36.22
N SER A 8 24.24 25.03 -37.35
CA SER A 8 22.87 24.51 -37.38
C SER A 8 22.92 23.11 -36.81
N PHE A 9 22.47 22.94 -35.58
CA PHE A 9 22.23 21.61 -35.03
C PHE A 9 21.04 21.00 -35.78
N PRO A 10 21.14 19.74 -36.25
CA PRO A 10 19.99 19.04 -36.82
C PRO A 10 18.85 19.06 -35.80
N LYS A 11 17.61 19.14 -36.30
CA LYS A 11 16.42 19.01 -35.45
C LYS A 11 16.55 17.69 -34.66
N PRO A 12 16.19 17.66 -33.37
CA PRO A 12 16.21 16.42 -32.60
C PRO A 12 15.39 15.38 -33.36
N GLU A 13 16.04 14.30 -33.76
CA GLU A 13 15.37 13.15 -34.35
C GLU A 13 14.35 12.60 -33.33
N PRO A 14 13.25 12.01 -33.79
CA PRO A 14 12.35 11.29 -32.90
C PRO A 14 13.15 10.28 -32.08
N VAL A 15 12.73 10.07 -30.82
CA VAL A 15 13.31 9.10 -29.89
C VAL A 15 13.65 7.82 -30.65
N SER A 16 14.90 7.34 -30.53
CA SER A 16 15.39 6.15 -31.23
C SER A 16 14.37 5.01 -31.18
N GLU A 17 14.25 4.23 -32.25
CA GLU A 17 13.41 3.04 -32.22
C GLU A 17 13.76 2.17 -30.99
N SER A 18 12.76 1.57 -30.35
CA SER A 18 12.92 0.77 -29.13
C SER A 18 12.90 -0.73 -29.42
N SER A 19 13.59 -1.50 -28.57
CA SER A 19 13.59 -2.96 -28.48
C SER A 19 12.84 -3.37 -27.20
N PRO A 20 11.56 -3.77 -27.30
CA PRO A 20 10.74 -4.14 -26.16
C PRO A 20 11.34 -5.31 -25.37
N THR A 21 11.34 -5.19 -24.04
CA THR A 21 11.86 -6.18 -23.10
C THR A 21 10.92 -7.36 -22.89
N GLY A 22 9.62 -7.19 -23.16
CA GLY A 22 8.59 -8.17 -22.83
C GLY A 22 8.21 -8.13 -21.35
N ILE A 23 8.67 -7.09 -20.64
CA ILE A 23 8.32 -6.78 -19.26
C ILE A 23 7.63 -5.42 -19.29
N VAL A 24 6.30 -5.44 -19.26
CA VAL A 24 5.42 -4.28 -19.52
C VAL A 24 5.82 -3.03 -18.75
N GLU A 25 6.06 -3.14 -17.45
CA GLU A 25 6.41 -1.98 -16.62
C GLU A 25 7.83 -1.47 -16.88
N LEU A 26 8.78 -2.34 -17.25
CA LEU A 26 10.11 -1.89 -17.66
C LEU A 26 10.07 -1.15 -18.99
N ASP A 27 9.32 -1.69 -19.96
CA ASP A 27 9.12 -1.05 -21.25
C ASP A 27 8.49 0.33 -21.05
N ARG A 28 7.50 0.45 -20.17
CA ARG A 28 6.90 1.74 -19.82
C ARG A 28 7.92 2.73 -19.25
N VAL A 29 8.77 2.31 -18.32
CA VAL A 29 9.78 3.19 -17.68
C VAL A 29 10.90 3.59 -18.65
N LEU A 30 11.26 2.70 -19.59
CA LEU A 30 12.28 2.97 -20.61
C LEU A 30 11.74 3.71 -21.85
N GLY A 31 10.42 3.94 -21.93
CA GLY A 31 9.79 4.58 -23.09
C GLY A 31 9.70 3.67 -24.32
N GLY A 32 9.35 2.40 -24.12
CA GLY A 32 9.14 1.39 -25.15
C GLY A 32 10.10 0.19 -25.12
N GLY A 33 11.05 0.19 -24.18
CA GLY A 33 12.12 -0.82 -24.08
C GLY A 33 13.50 -0.22 -24.33
N PHE A 34 14.52 -1.06 -24.54
CA PHE A 34 15.89 -0.59 -24.75
C PHE A 34 16.00 0.25 -26.03
N PRO A 35 16.84 1.30 -26.10
CA PRO A 35 17.20 1.91 -27.37
C PRO A 35 17.74 0.84 -28.33
N LYS A 36 17.31 0.82 -29.59
CA LYS A 36 17.91 -0.07 -30.59
C LYS A 36 19.41 0.23 -30.76
N GLU A 37 20.17 -0.80 -31.15
CA GLU A 37 21.61 -0.70 -31.45
C GLU A 37 22.46 -0.26 -30.25
N SER A 38 21.94 -0.50 -29.04
CA SER A 38 22.61 -0.13 -27.79
C SER A 38 23.31 -1.30 -27.12
N ALA A 39 24.36 -0.98 -26.36
CA ALA A 39 25.00 -1.89 -25.43
C ALA A 39 24.36 -1.76 -24.04
N VAL A 40 23.66 -2.80 -23.62
CA VAL A 40 22.97 -2.89 -22.33
C VAL A 40 23.77 -3.76 -21.38
N LEU A 41 24.14 -3.24 -20.21
CA LEU A 41 24.70 -4.01 -19.11
C LEU A 41 23.57 -4.43 -18.15
N LEU A 42 23.38 -5.73 -18.00
CA LEU A 42 22.49 -6.32 -17.00
C LEU A 42 23.33 -6.88 -15.85
N ALA A 43 23.54 -6.06 -14.84
CA ALA A 43 24.37 -6.38 -13.70
C ALA A 43 23.55 -7.05 -12.59
N GLY A 44 24.15 -7.98 -11.85
CA GLY A 44 23.54 -8.57 -10.65
C GLY A 44 24.37 -9.69 -10.05
N THR A 45 24.14 -9.99 -8.76
CA THR A 45 24.73 -11.16 -8.10
C THR A 45 24.15 -12.48 -8.67
N SER A 46 24.68 -13.63 -8.23
CA SER A 46 24.12 -14.93 -8.64
C SER A 46 22.67 -15.08 -8.15
N GLY A 47 21.81 -15.71 -8.96
CA GLY A 47 20.41 -15.98 -8.58
C GLY A 47 19.44 -14.79 -8.63
N THR A 48 19.88 -13.62 -9.11
CA THR A 48 19.01 -12.43 -9.25
C THR A 48 18.03 -12.51 -10.41
N GLY A 49 18.24 -13.38 -11.40
CA GLY A 49 17.33 -13.56 -12.54
C GLY A 49 17.83 -13.06 -13.88
N LYS A 50 19.13 -12.75 -14.01
CA LYS A 50 19.76 -12.28 -15.26
C LYS A 50 19.42 -13.16 -16.47
N THR A 51 19.62 -14.47 -16.36
CA THR A 51 19.33 -15.41 -17.44
C THR A 51 17.84 -15.44 -17.82
N VAL A 52 16.92 -15.39 -16.84
CA VAL A 52 15.47 -15.33 -17.11
C VAL A 52 15.11 -14.05 -17.86
N PHE A 53 15.67 -12.91 -17.45
CA PHE A 53 15.49 -11.63 -18.13
C PHE A 53 15.96 -11.71 -19.58
N SER A 54 17.18 -12.22 -19.80
CA SER A 54 17.78 -12.35 -21.11
C SER A 54 16.93 -13.17 -22.07
N PHE A 55 16.44 -14.32 -21.64
CA PHE A 55 15.56 -15.13 -22.46
C PHE A 55 14.21 -14.46 -22.68
N GLN A 56 13.58 -13.88 -21.66
CA GLN A 56 12.31 -13.18 -21.83
C GLN A 56 12.41 -12.07 -22.89
N TRP A 57 13.52 -11.31 -22.91
CA TRP A 57 13.79 -10.31 -23.93
C TRP A 57 14.01 -10.91 -25.33
N LEU A 58 14.73 -12.03 -25.45
CA LEU A 58 14.93 -12.69 -26.75
C LEU A 58 13.62 -13.28 -27.31
N PHE A 59 12.83 -13.92 -26.46
CA PHE A 59 11.52 -14.47 -26.84
C PHE A 59 10.52 -13.38 -27.22
N GLU A 60 10.56 -12.23 -26.56
CA GLU A 60 9.77 -11.06 -26.98
C GLU A 60 10.20 -10.58 -28.37
N GLY A 61 11.50 -10.63 -28.69
CA GLY A 61 12.00 -10.32 -30.03
C GLY A 61 11.43 -11.25 -31.09
N ALA A 62 11.49 -12.56 -30.84
CA ALA A 62 10.98 -13.56 -31.77
C ALA A 62 9.48 -13.40 -32.05
N LYS A 63 8.69 -13.01 -31.04
CA LYS A 63 7.27 -12.65 -31.19
C LYS A 63 7.06 -11.44 -32.09
N ASN A 64 7.96 -10.47 -32.01
CA ASN A 64 7.97 -9.25 -32.83
C ASN A 64 8.71 -9.43 -34.18
N GLY A 65 9.06 -10.67 -34.56
CA GLY A 65 9.72 -10.97 -35.84
C GLY A 65 11.22 -10.68 -35.88
N GLU A 66 11.84 -10.42 -34.73
CA GLU A 66 13.28 -10.18 -34.62
C GLU A 66 14.01 -11.48 -34.22
N ASN A 67 15.02 -11.87 -34.99
CA ASN A 67 15.88 -12.99 -34.62
C ASN A 67 16.82 -12.59 -33.48
N GLY A 68 17.07 -13.55 -32.59
CA GLY A 68 17.91 -13.40 -31.42
C GLY A 68 19.05 -14.41 -31.38
N VAL A 69 20.14 -14.05 -30.73
CA VAL A 69 21.24 -14.97 -30.40
C VAL A 69 21.48 -14.90 -28.90
N TYR A 70 21.55 -16.07 -28.26
CA TYR A 70 21.98 -16.22 -26.88
C TYR A 70 23.32 -16.93 -26.85
N VAL A 71 24.29 -16.35 -26.16
CA VAL A 71 25.62 -16.90 -26.00
C VAL A 71 25.83 -17.20 -24.54
N THR A 72 26.22 -18.44 -24.22
CA THR A 72 26.67 -18.78 -22.87
C THR A 72 28.17 -19.04 -22.80
N LEU A 73 28.77 -18.59 -21.70
CA LEU A 73 30.18 -18.80 -21.36
C LEU A 73 30.36 -19.47 -19.99
N THR A 74 29.30 -19.67 -19.22
CA THR A 74 29.37 -20.18 -17.83
C THR A 74 28.53 -21.43 -17.63
N GLU A 75 27.32 -21.49 -18.18
CA GLU A 75 26.39 -22.61 -17.98
C GLU A 75 26.29 -23.55 -19.19
N PRO A 76 26.06 -24.86 -18.99
CA PRO A 76 25.71 -25.76 -20.09
C PRO A 76 24.30 -25.49 -20.65
N LEU A 77 24.19 -25.48 -21.99
CA LEU A 77 22.94 -25.22 -22.72
C LEU A 77 21.72 -26.00 -22.21
N PHE A 78 21.89 -27.30 -21.92
CA PHE A 78 20.79 -28.16 -21.51
C PHE A 78 20.19 -27.75 -20.16
N LYS A 79 20.97 -27.14 -19.26
CA LYS A 79 20.47 -26.67 -17.95
C LYS A 79 19.61 -25.42 -18.12
N SER A 80 20.10 -24.46 -18.91
CA SER A 80 19.39 -23.21 -19.15
C SER A 80 18.06 -23.48 -19.86
N VAL A 81 18.03 -24.33 -20.89
CA VAL A 81 16.78 -24.67 -21.61
C VAL A 81 15.77 -25.37 -20.70
N LYS A 82 16.19 -26.38 -19.93
CA LYS A 82 15.28 -27.13 -19.03
C LYS A 82 14.59 -26.23 -18.00
N ASN A 83 15.30 -25.23 -17.48
CA ASN A 83 14.70 -24.28 -16.52
C ASN A 83 13.65 -23.39 -17.19
N LEU A 84 13.84 -23.03 -18.46
CA LEU A 84 12.93 -22.16 -19.21
C LEU A 84 11.65 -22.84 -19.65
N GLU A 85 11.66 -24.16 -19.88
CA GLU A 85 10.46 -24.92 -20.30
C GLU A 85 9.26 -24.78 -19.35
N THR A 86 9.52 -24.41 -18.10
CA THR A 86 8.48 -24.18 -17.08
C THR A 86 7.81 -22.81 -17.18
N LEU A 87 8.36 -21.89 -17.99
CA LEU A 87 7.93 -20.49 -18.09
C LEU A 87 6.98 -20.30 -19.28
N SER A 88 5.93 -19.49 -19.10
CA SER A 88 4.88 -19.32 -20.09
C SER A 88 5.31 -18.54 -21.34
N PHE A 89 6.41 -17.78 -21.26
CA PHE A 89 6.96 -17.08 -22.43
C PHE A 89 7.84 -17.99 -23.30
N TYR A 90 8.23 -19.16 -22.79
CA TYR A 90 9.03 -20.11 -23.54
C TYR A 90 8.18 -20.72 -24.66
N ASP A 91 8.73 -20.67 -25.85
CA ASP A 91 8.15 -21.27 -27.04
C ASP A 91 9.21 -22.14 -27.72
N ARG A 92 9.03 -23.46 -27.64
CA ARG A 92 9.96 -24.42 -28.22
C ARG A 92 10.18 -24.19 -29.72
N SER A 93 9.14 -23.77 -30.44
CA SER A 93 9.21 -23.54 -31.89
C SER A 93 10.17 -22.41 -32.25
N VAL A 94 10.35 -21.41 -31.37
CA VAL A 94 11.31 -20.32 -31.56
C VAL A 94 12.75 -20.82 -31.56
N LEU A 95 13.06 -21.87 -30.79
CA LEU A 95 14.38 -22.50 -30.78
C LEU A 95 14.55 -23.46 -31.97
N GLU A 96 13.54 -24.27 -32.26
CA GLU A 96 13.58 -25.24 -33.37
C GLU A 96 13.68 -24.56 -34.75
N GLN A 97 13.11 -23.36 -34.90
CA GLN A 97 13.21 -22.54 -36.11
C GLN A 97 14.48 -21.68 -36.14
N GLU A 98 15.36 -21.79 -35.14
CA GLU A 98 16.54 -20.93 -34.93
C GLU A 98 16.23 -19.42 -34.87
N LYS A 99 14.96 -19.02 -34.62
CA LYS A 99 14.61 -17.62 -34.38
C LYS A 99 15.34 -17.06 -33.16
N VAL A 100 15.52 -17.89 -32.12
CA VAL A 100 16.50 -17.64 -31.06
C VAL A 100 17.55 -18.75 -31.13
N LYS A 101 18.75 -18.39 -31.59
CA LYS A 101 19.87 -19.32 -31.70
C LYS A 101 20.69 -19.31 -30.42
N ILE A 102 20.93 -20.49 -29.86
CA ILE A 102 21.69 -20.65 -28.61
C ILE A 102 23.08 -21.19 -28.94
N LEU A 103 24.11 -20.50 -28.48
CA LEU A 103 25.52 -20.81 -28.75
C LEU A 103 26.27 -21.06 -27.44
N ASP A 104 27.08 -22.11 -27.43
CA ASP A 104 27.98 -22.44 -26.33
C ASP A 104 29.40 -22.04 -26.72
N MET A 105 29.94 -21.00 -26.07
CA MET A 105 31.31 -20.53 -26.31
C MET A 105 32.33 -21.04 -25.28
N ARG A 106 31.92 -21.93 -24.36
CA ARG A 106 32.83 -22.45 -23.33
C ARG A 106 34.01 -23.20 -23.94
N SER A 107 33.78 -23.91 -25.04
CA SER A 107 34.85 -24.63 -25.76
C SER A 107 35.89 -23.68 -26.37
N LEU A 108 35.46 -22.52 -26.85
CA LEU A 108 36.36 -21.50 -27.41
C LEU A 108 37.29 -20.92 -26.32
N LEU A 109 36.75 -20.72 -25.12
CA LEU A 109 37.54 -20.30 -23.95
C LEU A 109 38.52 -21.39 -23.48
N SER A 110 38.10 -22.66 -23.48
CA SER A 110 38.92 -23.76 -23.00
C SER A 110 40.03 -24.21 -23.95
N ALA A 111 39.88 -23.92 -25.26
CA ALA A 111 40.78 -24.41 -26.31
C ALA A 111 41.92 -23.44 -26.65
N ALA A 112 41.91 -22.22 -26.11
CA ALA A 112 42.88 -21.18 -26.41
C ALA A 112 43.89 -21.02 -25.27
N ASP A 113 45.19 -21.16 -25.56
CA ASP A 113 46.28 -20.85 -24.62
C ASP A 113 46.36 -19.34 -24.30
N VAL A 114 45.87 -18.49 -25.23
CA VAL A 114 45.81 -17.03 -25.11
C VAL A 114 44.43 -16.57 -25.55
N PHE A 115 43.74 -15.85 -24.67
CA PHE A 115 42.43 -15.27 -24.97
C PHE A 115 42.58 -14.12 -25.97
N LYS A 116 41.98 -14.24 -27.16
CA LYS A 116 42.06 -13.23 -28.21
C LYS A 116 40.70 -12.57 -28.43
N THR A 117 40.61 -11.29 -28.07
CA THR A 117 39.41 -10.46 -28.21
C THR A 117 38.86 -10.44 -29.63
N ASP A 118 39.74 -10.35 -30.63
CA ASP A 118 39.36 -10.22 -32.04
C ASP A 118 38.68 -11.48 -32.57
N GLU A 119 39.08 -12.66 -32.09
CA GLU A 119 38.46 -13.94 -32.46
C GLU A 119 37.04 -14.05 -31.88
N VAL A 120 36.82 -13.54 -30.66
CA VAL A 120 35.48 -13.49 -30.04
C VAL A 120 34.57 -12.52 -30.77
N ILE A 121 35.05 -11.31 -31.10
CA ILE A 121 34.27 -10.34 -31.88
C ILE A 121 33.91 -10.93 -33.23
N ALA A 122 34.88 -11.49 -33.98
CA ALA A 122 34.63 -12.11 -35.28
C ALA A 122 33.64 -13.28 -35.20
N PHE A 123 33.72 -14.11 -34.15
CA PHE A 123 32.78 -15.19 -33.91
C PHE A 123 31.35 -14.66 -33.69
N LEU A 124 31.19 -13.64 -32.85
CA LEU A 124 29.89 -13.03 -32.56
C LEU A 124 29.30 -12.35 -33.79
N GLU A 125 30.11 -11.57 -34.52
CA GLU A 125 29.70 -10.93 -35.78
C GLU A 125 29.21 -11.94 -36.80
N LYS A 126 29.93 -13.06 -36.97
CA LYS A 126 29.56 -14.13 -37.89
C LYS A 126 28.16 -14.65 -37.57
N HIS A 127 27.90 -15.00 -36.32
CA HIS A 127 26.60 -15.56 -35.94
C HIS A 127 25.47 -14.54 -35.96
N VAL A 128 25.75 -13.27 -35.65
CA VAL A 128 24.77 -12.18 -35.80
C VAL A 128 24.39 -11.99 -37.27
N LYS A 129 25.37 -12.01 -38.18
CA LYS A 129 25.14 -11.90 -39.64
C LYS A 129 24.40 -13.12 -40.20
N GLU A 130 24.87 -14.33 -39.91
CA GLU A 130 24.28 -15.59 -40.41
C GLU A 130 22.84 -15.78 -39.91
N ASN A 131 22.53 -15.38 -38.68
CA ASN A 131 21.19 -15.48 -38.11
C ASN A 131 20.30 -14.25 -38.38
N ASN A 132 20.82 -13.21 -39.06
CA ASN A 132 20.16 -11.90 -39.21
C ASN A 132 19.64 -11.37 -37.85
N ALA A 133 20.45 -11.50 -36.79
CA ALA A 133 20.03 -11.24 -35.43
C ALA A 133 19.94 -9.74 -35.13
N LYS A 134 18.83 -9.32 -34.53
CA LYS A 134 18.61 -7.95 -34.03
C LYS A 134 18.80 -7.85 -32.52
N ARG A 135 18.85 -8.99 -31.83
CA ARG A 135 19.06 -9.10 -30.38
C ARG A 135 20.18 -10.08 -30.08
N LEU A 136 21.18 -9.67 -29.33
CA LEU A 136 22.24 -10.55 -28.83
C LEU A 136 22.27 -10.51 -27.30
N CYS A 137 22.30 -11.67 -26.66
CA CYS A 137 22.61 -11.79 -25.23
C CYS A 137 23.94 -12.51 -25.03
N ILE A 138 24.79 -11.98 -24.16
CA ILE A 138 26.08 -12.57 -23.76
C ILE A 138 26.03 -12.89 -22.25
N ASP A 139 25.93 -14.17 -21.89
CA ASP A 139 25.83 -14.66 -20.50
C ASP A 139 27.03 -15.56 -20.10
N SER A 140 28.09 -15.05 -19.47
CA SER A 140 28.27 -13.69 -18.95
C SER A 140 29.50 -13.00 -19.55
N MET A 141 29.40 -11.67 -19.67
CA MET A 141 30.51 -10.81 -20.06
C MET A 141 31.67 -10.93 -19.06
N THR A 142 31.35 -11.16 -17.79
CA THR A 142 32.32 -11.40 -16.73
C THR A 142 33.28 -12.55 -17.05
N ALA A 143 32.81 -13.62 -17.70
CA ALA A 143 33.68 -14.74 -18.07
C ALA A 143 34.75 -14.34 -19.09
N ILE A 144 34.42 -13.41 -19.99
CA ILE A 144 35.34 -12.85 -20.98
C ILE A 144 36.34 -11.92 -20.31
N THR A 145 35.87 -11.02 -19.43
CA THR A 145 36.73 -10.01 -18.81
C THR A 145 37.78 -10.60 -17.87
N TYR A 146 37.52 -11.77 -17.28
CA TYR A 146 38.53 -12.51 -16.50
C TYR A 146 39.74 -12.97 -17.31
N GLY A 147 39.59 -13.15 -18.61
CA GLY A 147 40.70 -13.50 -19.52
C GLY A 147 41.54 -12.31 -19.98
N LEU A 148 41.26 -11.09 -19.49
CA LEU A 148 41.94 -9.86 -19.89
C LEU A 148 42.76 -9.30 -18.72
N ASP A 149 43.99 -8.85 -19.00
CA ASP A 149 44.98 -8.55 -17.97
C ASP A 149 44.85 -7.13 -17.41
N SER A 150 44.18 -6.22 -18.13
CA SER A 150 44.03 -4.83 -17.72
C SER A 150 42.65 -4.23 -17.92
N LYS A 151 42.30 -3.24 -17.09
CA LYS A 151 41.09 -2.42 -17.27
C LYS A 151 41.03 -1.70 -18.62
N ALA A 152 42.19 -1.36 -19.18
CA ALA A 152 42.28 -0.71 -20.49
C ALA A 152 41.89 -1.67 -21.62
N GLU A 153 42.32 -2.93 -21.54
CA GLU A 153 41.94 -3.98 -22.49
C GLU A 153 40.46 -4.32 -22.40
N ILE A 154 39.93 -4.50 -21.18
CA ILE A 154 38.48 -4.69 -20.96
C ILE A 154 37.68 -3.55 -21.58
N ARG A 155 38.14 -2.31 -21.37
CA ARG A 155 37.48 -1.12 -21.92
C ARG A 155 37.50 -1.11 -23.44
N LYS A 156 38.65 -1.38 -24.03
CA LYS A 156 38.82 -1.42 -25.48
C LYS A 156 37.92 -2.50 -26.09
N PHE A 157 37.95 -3.71 -25.51
CA PHE A 157 37.16 -4.84 -25.97
C PHE A 157 35.65 -4.56 -25.96
N ILE A 158 35.08 -4.13 -24.83
CA ILE A 158 33.64 -3.86 -24.72
C ILE A 158 33.22 -2.75 -25.68
N PHE A 159 34.06 -1.73 -25.88
CA PHE A 159 33.79 -0.65 -26.82
C PHE A 159 33.80 -1.13 -28.28
N GLU A 160 34.80 -1.90 -28.68
CA GLU A 160 34.91 -2.46 -30.04
C GLU A 160 33.77 -3.44 -30.32
N LEU A 161 33.46 -4.31 -29.35
CA LEU A 161 32.34 -5.25 -29.43
C LEU A 161 31.00 -4.51 -29.59
N GLY A 162 30.71 -3.55 -28.71
CA GLY A 162 29.46 -2.77 -28.78
C GLY A 162 29.33 -2.00 -30.09
N THR A 163 30.42 -1.36 -30.55
CA THR A 163 30.45 -0.61 -31.81
C THR A 163 30.21 -1.51 -33.02
N SER A 164 30.88 -2.68 -33.06
CA SER A 164 30.72 -3.62 -34.17
C SER A 164 29.29 -4.17 -34.24
N LEU A 165 28.73 -4.60 -33.10
CA LEU A 165 27.38 -5.16 -33.06
C LEU A 165 26.30 -4.11 -33.36
N ALA A 166 26.49 -2.87 -32.88
CA ALA A 166 25.62 -1.75 -33.23
C ALA A 166 25.63 -1.47 -34.74
N ALA A 167 26.81 -1.51 -35.38
CA ALA A 167 26.95 -1.34 -36.84
C ALA A 167 26.22 -2.44 -37.66
N LEU A 168 25.94 -3.59 -37.05
CA LEU A 168 25.12 -4.66 -37.64
C LEU A 168 23.62 -4.50 -37.37
N GLY A 169 23.21 -3.41 -36.71
CA GLY A 169 21.82 -3.17 -36.32
C GLY A 169 21.37 -4.04 -35.16
N CYS A 170 22.29 -4.47 -34.28
CA CYS A 170 22.01 -5.41 -33.19
C CYS A 170 22.04 -4.71 -31.83
N THR A 171 20.96 -4.83 -31.05
CA THR A 171 20.98 -4.47 -29.62
C THR A 171 21.60 -5.60 -28.83
N THR A 172 22.48 -5.29 -27.88
CA THR A 172 23.23 -6.30 -27.13
C THR A 172 23.00 -6.18 -25.63
N VAL A 173 22.56 -7.26 -24.98
CA VAL A 173 22.51 -7.40 -23.52
C VAL A 173 23.70 -8.22 -23.05
N MET A 174 24.53 -7.62 -22.21
CA MET A 174 25.70 -8.24 -21.59
C MET A 174 25.37 -8.49 -20.12
N THR A 175 25.36 -9.74 -19.67
CA THR A 175 25.18 -10.02 -18.24
C THR A 175 26.52 -9.81 -17.52
N GLY A 176 26.47 -9.12 -16.39
CA GLY A 176 27.63 -8.85 -15.55
C GLY A 176 27.40 -9.30 -14.12
N GLU A 177 28.43 -9.87 -13.50
CA GLU A 177 28.43 -10.17 -12.08
C GLU A 177 28.85 -8.95 -11.27
N ILE A 178 28.18 -8.78 -10.13
CA ILE A 178 28.47 -7.75 -9.14
C ILE A 178 29.11 -8.45 -7.94
N THR A 179 30.14 -7.84 -7.37
CA THR A 179 30.77 -8.30 -6.11
C THR A 179 30.48 -7.29 -5.01
N GLU A 180 30.62 -7.66 -3.73
CA GLU A 180 30.41 -6.70 -2.62
C GLU A 180 31.28 -5.44 -2.72
N LYS A 181 32.44 -5.52 -3.39
CA LYS A 181 33.38 -4.41 -3.56
C LYS A 181 33.02 -3.45 -4.69
N SER A 182 32.19 -3.86 -5.65
CA SER A 182 31.85 -3.05 -6.82
C SER A 182 30.37 -3.17 -7.14
N ARG A 183 29.67 -2.03 -7.20
CA ARG A 183 28.20 -1.97 -7.26
C ARG A 183 27.61 -2.23 -8.64
N LEU A 184 28.41 -2.27 -9.71
CA LEU A 184 27.91 -2.36 -11.09
C LEU A 184 28.58 -3.45 -11.94
N SER A 185 29.83 -3.80 -11.64
CA SER A 185 30.58 -4.77 -12.44
C SER A 185 31.86 -5.23 -11.72
N VAL A 186 32.42 -6.39 -12.06
CA VAL A 186 33.61 -6.91 -11.36
C VAL A 186 34.81 -5.97 -11.49
N HIS A 187 35.04 -5.37 -12.65
CA HIS A 187 36.23 -4.56 -12.92
C HIS A 187 35.98 -3.05 -12.85
N GLY A 188 34.72 -2.60 -12.81
CA GLY A 188 34.35 -1.18 -12.76
C GLY A 188 34.64 -0.45 -14.07
N VAL A 189 34.54 -1.16 -15.20
CA VAL A 189 34.86 -0.63 -16.54
C VAL A 189 33.63 -0.68 -17.45
N GLU A 190 32.84 -1.73 -17.28
CA GLU A 190 31.67 -2.11 -18.06
C GLU A 190 30.60 -1.00 -18.06
N GLU A 191 30.44 -0.29 -16.94
CA GLU A 191 29.47 0.82 -16.79
C GLU A 191 29.78 2.08 -17.63
N PHE A 192 31.06 2.35 -17.92
CA PHE A 192 31.44 3.57 -18.64
C PHE A 192 31.10 3.49 -20.12
N ILE A 193 31.04 2.28 -20.65
CA ILE A 193 30.92 2.02 -22.09
C ILE A 193 29.47 1.76 -22.46
N SER A 194 28.74 1.08 -21.58
CA SER A 194 27.33 0.71 -21.78
C SER A 194 26.43 1.94 -21.94
N ASP A 195 25.47 1.85 -22.86
CA ASP A 195 24.47 2.88 -23.11
C ASP A 195 23.33 2.79 -22.09
N VAL A 196 22.98 1.57 -21.70
CA VAL A 196 21.97 1.28 -20.67
C VAL A 196 22.59 0.41 -19.59
N ILE A 197 22.28 0.69 -18.32
CA ILE A 197 22.69 -0.13 -17.18
C ILE A 197 21.48 -0.43 -16.31
N LEU A 198 21.20 -1.72 -16.16
CA LEU A 198 20.22 -2.25 -15.23
C LEU A 198 20.94 -3.05 -14.13
N VAL A 199 20.51 -2.88 -12.89
CA VAL A 199 21.02 -3.63 -11.74
C VAL A 199 19.88 -4.47 -11.18
N LEU A 200 20.03 -5.79 -11.22
CA LEU A 200 19.19 -6.73 -10.50
C LEU A 200 19.83 -7.06 -9.16
N ASP A 201 19.13 -6.77 -8.08
CA ASP A 201 19.55 -7.07 -6.73
C ASP A 201 18.57 -8.02 -6.02
N HIS A 202 19.05 -8.70 -4.99
CA HIS A 202 18.20 -9.44 -4.08
C HIS A 202 18.72 -9.32 -2.65
N ALA A 203 17.80 -9.08 -1.72
CA ALA A 203 18.06 -9.09 -0.30
C ALA A 203 17.24 -10.21 0.36
N ALA A 204 17.82 -10.87 1.35
CA ALA A 204 17.05 -11.73 2.23
C ALA A 204 16.25 -10.84 3.20
N MET A 205 14.92 -10.98 3.20
CA MET A 205 14.04 -10.46 4.24
C MET A 205 13.44 -11.62 5.03
N GLU A 206 12.90 -11.34 6.22
CA GLU A 206 12.20 -12.34 7.03
C GLU A 206 11.01 -12.98 6.28
N THR A 207 10.36 -12.20 5.40
CA THR A 207 9.25 -12.63 4.55
C THR A 207 9.67 -13.36 3.28
N GLY A 208 10.97 -13.48 3.01
CA GLY A 208 11.52 -14.13 1.81
C GLY A 208 12.44 -13.24 0.99
N PRO A 209 12.80 -13.65 -0.24
CA PRO A 209 13.71 -12.89 -1.08
C PRO A 209 13.02 -11.63 -1.63
N TYR A 210 13.59 -10.47 -1.30
CA TYR A 210 13.19 -9.18 -1.84
C TYR A 210 14.07 -8.85 -3.04
N ARG A 211 13.51 -8.87 -4.25
CA ARG A 211 14.25 -8.61 -5.49
C ARG A 211 13.92 -7.23 -6.04
N THR A 212 14.94 -6.49 -6.46
CA THR A 212 14.79 -5.16 -7.05
C THR A 212 15.51 -5.03 -8.37
N VAL A 213 14.95 -4.20 -9.25
CA VAL A 213 15.58 -3.73 -10.47
C VAL A 213 15.74 -2.21 -10.38
N GLY A 214 16.98 -1.75 -10.50
CA GLY A 214 17.33 -0.34 -10.60
C GLY A 214 17.81 0.00 -12.01
N ILE A 215 17.38 1.14 -12.53
CA ILE A 215 17.92 1.71 -13.77
C ILE A 215 18.99 2.71 -13.35
N VAL A 216 20.24 2.48 -13.75
CA VAL A 216 21.39 3.31 -13.37
C VAL A 216 21.74 4.32 -14.47
N LYS A 217 21.41 3.97 -15.72
CA LYS A 217 21.77 4.79 -16.89
C LYS A 217 20.91 4.40 -18.08
N VAL A 218 20.44 5.40 -18.81
CA VAL A 218 19.90 5.27 -20.17
C VAL A 218 20.42 6.46 -20.99
N ARG A 219 21.37 6.23 -21.89
CA ARG A 219 21.89 7.31 -22.75
C ARG A 219 20.78 7.84 -23.67
N GLY A 220 20.66 9.16 -23.74
CA GLY A 220 19.74 9.84 -24.66
C GLY A 220 18.27 9.87 -24.23
N ARG A 221 17.92 9.34 -23.04
CA ARG A 221 16.54 9.37 -22.52
C ARG A 221 16.51 9.72 -21.02
N GLY A 222 15.46 10.40 -20.59
CA GLY A 222 15.13 10.51 -19.17
C GLY A 222 14.49 9.21 -18.68
N TYR A 223 14.80 8.80 -17.44
CA TYR A 223 14.25 7.60 -16.82
C TYR A 223 13.98 7.86 -15.33
N ASP A 224 13.19 6.99 -14.71
CA ASP A 224 12.94 7.03 -13.27
C ASP A 224 14.08 6.28 -12.54
N GLU A 225 14.78 6.99 -11.66
CA GLU A 225 15.90 6.43 -10.86
C GLU A 225 15.40 5.59 -9.68
N GLU A 226 14.09 5.53 -9.43
CA GLU A 226 13.53 4.76 -8.32
C GLU A 226 13.63 3.24 -8.56
N GLU A 227 14.28 2.53 -7.64
CA GLU A 227 14.31 1.05 -7.65
C GLU A 227 12.91 0.46 -7.57
N MET A 228 12.65 -0.56 -8.38
CA MET A 228 11.36 -1.23 -8.47
C MET A 228 11.49 -2.66 -7.97
N SER A 229 10.53 -3.15 -7.20
CA SER A 229 10.52 -4.56 -6.81
C SER A 229 10.04 -5.43 -7.97
N PHE A 230 10.46 -6.69 -8.03
CA PHE A 230 10.01 -7.62 -9.05
C PHE A 230 9.92 -9.05 -8.53
N ARG A 231 9.15 -9.88 -9.24
CA ARG A 231 9.06 -11.33 -8.98
C ARG A 231 9.37 -12.10 -10.25
N ILE A 232 9.98 -13.27 -10.06
CA ILE A 232 10.06 -14.30 -11.10
C ILE A 232 8.91 -15.26 -10.84
N THR A 233 7.97 -15.33 -11.77
CA THR A 233 6.78 -16.17 -11.71
C THR A 233 6.81 -17.18 -12.86
N LYS A 234 5.79 -18.05 -12.95
CA LYS A 234 5.58 -18.88 -14.15
C LYS A 234 5.46 -18.06 -15.44
N ASN A 235 5.12 -16.77 -15.35
CA ASN A 235 5.04 -15.88 -16.51
C ASN A 235 6.34 -15.13 -16.80
N GLY A 236 7.43 -15.46 -16.09
CA GLY A 236 8.69 -14.73 -16.15
C GLY A 236 8.78 -13.60 -15.12
N ILE A 237 9.60 -12.61 -15.43
CA ILE A 237 9.80 -11.41 -14.62
C ILE A 237 8.59 -10.49 -14.73
N ILE A 238 8.04 -10.13 -13.57
CA ILE A 238 6.99 -9.12 -13.41
C ILE A 238 7.52 -8.06 -12.46
N ILE A 239 7.51 -6.81 -12.89
CA ILE A 239 7.98 -5.66 -12.11
C ILE A 239 6.79 -4.92 -11.49
N PHE A 240 6.94 -4.50 -10.25
CA PHE A 240 6.01 -3.70 -9.49
C PHE A 240 6.63 -2.32 -9.26
N PRO A 241 6.38 -1.35 -10.17
CA PRO A 241 6.89 -0.01 -10.00
C PRO A 241 6.21 0.63 -8.79
N LYS A 242 6.92 1.51 -8.09
CA LYS A 242 6.32 2.19 -6.96
C LYS A 242 5.24 3.16 -7.44
N LEU A 243 4.09 3.14 -6.76
CA LEU A 243 2.97 4.02 -7.12
C LEU A 243 3.35 5.49 -6.95
N ARG A 244 3.27 6.28 -8.02
CA ARG A 244 3.55 7.72 -7.97
C ARG A 244 2.64 8.42 -6.96
N THR A 245 3.24 9.10 -6.01
CA THR A 245 2.54 9.96 -5.06
C THR A 245 2.45 11.36 -5.64
N THR A 246 1.23 11.86 -5.86
CA THR A 246 1.00 13.26 -6.20
C THR A 246 0.21 13.96 -5.09
N LEU A 247 0.51 15.24 -4.88
CA LEU A 247 -0.29 16.14 -4.03
C LEU A 247 -1.36 16.90 -4.83
N LEU A 248 -1.47 16.62 -6.14
CA LEU A 248 -2.48 17.18 -7.02
C LEU A 248 -3.71 16.26 -7.03
N TYR A 249 -4.52 16.33 -5.97
CA TYR A 249 -5.84 15.70 -5.90
C TYR A 249 -6.88 16.72 -5.44
N GLN A 250 -8.14 16.52 -5.83
CA GLN A 250 -9.23 17.37 -5.39
C GLN A 250 -9.75 16.88 -4.03
N ALA A 251 -9.80 17.79 -3.06
CA ALA A 251 -10.44 17.52 -1.77
C ALA A 251 -11.94 17.73 -1.88
N SER A 252 -12.73 16.71 -1.56
CA SER A 252 -14.19 16.79 -1.54
C SER A 252 -14.69 17.34 -0.20
N THR A 253 -15.79 18.09 -0.23
CA THR A 253 -16.54 18.52 0.96
C THR A 253 -17.68 17.55 1.32
N GLU A 254 -17.93 16.53 0.47
CA GLU A 254 -18.93 15.50 0.70
C GLU A 254 -18.63 14.73 1.99
N ARG A 255 -19.67 14.54 2.82
CA ARG A 255 -19.59 13.76 4.05
C ARG A 255 -20.04 12.32 3.82
N VAL A 256 -19.27 11.39 4.38
CA VAL A 256 -19.48 9.95 4.33
C VAL A 256 -19.75 9.47 5.75
N SER A 257 -20.91 8.85 5.93
CA SER A 257 -21.31 8.29 7.23
C SER A 257 -20.38 7.14 7.64
N THR A 258 -20.05 7.09 8.92
CA THR A 258 -19.32 6.00 9.56
C THR A 258 -20.18 4.76 9.82
N GLY A 259 -21.49 4.86 9.64
CA GLY A 259 -22.46 3.83 10.01
C GLY A 259 -22.91 3.88 11.47
N SER A 260 -22.40 4.84 12.26
CA SER A 260 -22.89 5.17 13.61
C SER A 260 -23.30 6.63 13.64
N GLU A 261 -24.56 6.89 13.98
CA GLU A 261 -25.10 8.26 14.05
C GLU A 261 -24.38 9.10 15.11
N GLU A 262 -24.04 8.51 16.24
CA GLU A 262 -23.32 9.18 17.32
C GLU A 262 -21.89 9.49 16.92
N LEU A 263 -21.21 8.56 16.22
CA LEU A 263 -19.86 8.80 15.73
C LEU A 263 -19.86 9.90 14.67
N ASP A 264 -20.84 9.88 13.78
CA ASP A 264 -21.05 10.93 12.79
C ASP A 264 -21.32 12.27 13.45
N ALA A 265 -22.12 12.33 14.52
CA ALA A 265 -22.34 13.54 15.30
C ALA A 265 -21.04 14.05 15.94
N MET A 266 -20.19 13.15 16.47
CA MET A 266 -18.88 13.53 16.98
C MET A 266 -17.93 14.05 15.88
N LEU A 267 -18.13 13.62 14.63
CA LEU A 267 -17.39 14.05 13.44
C LEU A 267 -18.06 15.22 12.68
N LEU A 268 -19.17 15.75 13.19
CA LEU A 268 -20.00 16.78 12.55
C LEU A 268 -20.52 16.36 11.16
N GLY A 269 -21.13 15.18 11.09
CA GLY A 269 -21.75 14.60 9.90
C GLY A 269 -20.96 13.47 9.23
N GLY A 270 -19.97 12.88 9.90
CA GLY A 270 -19.11 11.81 9.35
C GLY A 270 -17.80 12.31 8.74
N VAL A 271 -17.09 11.44 8.02
CA VAL A 271 -15.76 11.73 7.45
C VAL A 271 -15.86 12.34 6.05
N PHE A 272 -14.83 13.03 5.56
CA PHE A 272 -14.85 13.53 4.18
C PHE A 272 -14.60 12.41 3.16
N ARG A 273 -15.28 12.47 2.01
CA ARG A 273 -14.98 11.63 0.84
C ARG A 273 -13.52 11.82 0.42
N GLY A 274 -12.80 10.74 0.19
CA GLY A 274 -11.37 10.78 -0.14
C GLY A 274 -10.43 11.04 1.05
N SER A 275 -10.96 11.16 2.28
CA SER A 275 -10.13 11.26 3.49
C SER A 275 -9.75 9.88 4.03
N THR A 276 -8.64 9.82 4.76
CA THR A 276 -8.18 8.60 5.43
C THR A 276 -8.29 8.74 6.95
N THR A 277 -8.89 7.73 7.56
CA THR A 277 -9.17 7.65 9.00
C THR A 277 -8.36 6.54 9.63
N LEU A 278 -7.53 6.89 10.61
CA LEU A 278 -6.83 5.91 11.45
C LEU A 278 -7.69 5.53 12.64
N VAL A 279 -7.95 4.24 12.82
CA VAL A 279 -8.57 3.68 14.02
C VAL A 279 -7.47 2.96 14.81
N SER A 280 -7.05 3.56 15.92
CA SER A 280 -5.92 3.07 16.73
C SER A 280 -6.40 2.63 18.10
N GLY A 281 -5.84 1.52 18.60
CA GLY A 281 -6.10 1.05 19.95
C GLY A 281 -5.57 -0.36 20.21
N PRO A 282 -5.52 -0.80 21.48
CA PRO A 282 -5.08 -2.14 21.85
C PRO A 282 -5.86 -3.25 21.16
N THR A 283 -5.32 -4.47 21.17
CA THR A 283 -6.09 -5.65 20.75
C THR A 283 -7.39 -5.78 21.54
N GLY A 284 -8.45 -6.29 20.91
CA GLY A 284 -9.77 -6.44 21.54
C GLY A 284 -10.59 -5.16 21.76
N THR A 285 -10.07 -3.97 21.43
CA THR A 285 -10.84 -2.71 21.60
C THR A 285 -11.97 -2.50 20.59
N GLY A 286 -12.07 -3.33 19.55
CA GLY A 286 -13.15 -3.26 18.55
C GLY A 286 -12.80 -2.55 17.24
N LYS A 287 -11.52 -2.27 16.95
CA LYS A 287 -11.08 -1.58 15.71
C LYS A 287 -11.73 -2.17 14.44
N THR A 288 -11.64 -3.48 14.29
CA THR A 288 -12.21 -4.25 13.17
C THR A 288 -13.71 -4.07 13.06
N VAL A 289 -14.44 -4.08 14.19
CA VAL A 289 -15.90 -3.89 14.21
C VAL A 289 -16.28 -2.49 13.70
N LEU A 290 -15.52 -1.46 14.05
CA LEU A 290 -15.77 -0.09 13.59
C LEU A 290 -15.57 0.00 12.07
N CYS A 291 -14.49 -0.62 11.58
CA CYS A 291 -14.21 -0.68 10.16
C CYS A 291 -15.23 -1.50 9.37
N MET A 292 -15.70 -2.63 9.92
CA MET A 292 -16.77 -3.42 9.32
C MET A 292 -18.08 -2.63 9.25
N GLN A 293 -18.44 -1.88 10.29
CA GLN A 293 -19.62 -1.00 10.28
C GLN A 293 -19.52 0.08 9.21
N PHE A 294 -18.35 0.69 9.05
CA PHE A 294 -18.08 1.66 7.99
C PHE A 294 -18.26 1.08 6.58
N VAL A 295 -17.87 -0.18 6.37
CA VAL A 295 -18.08 -0.90 5.10
C VAL A 295 -19.54 -1.29 4.92
N ASN A 296 -20.18 -1.81 5.97
CA ASN A 296 -21.59 -2.20 5.98
C ASN A 296 -22.48 -1.04 5.55
N GLU A 297 -22.24 0.15 6.09
CA GLU A 297 -22.94 1.38 5.73
C GLU A 297 -22.77 1.74 4.24
N GLY A 298 -21.59 1.51 3.67
CA GLY A 298 -21.34 1.74 2.24
C GLY A 298 -22.13 0.78 1.37
N VAL A 299 -22.03 -0.52 1.64
CA VAL A 299 -22.72 -1.54 0.83
C VAL A 299 -24.24 -1.48 0.98
N ALA A 300 -24.75 -1.10 2.16
CA ALA A 300 -26.17 -0.83 2.38
C ALA A 300 -26.69 0.34 1.51
N LYS A 301 -25.84 1.35 1.26
CA LYS A 301 -26.10 2.47 0.34
C LYS A 301 -25.81 2.14 -1.13
N GLY A 302 -25.42 0.91 -1.45
CA GLY A 302 -25.08 0.50 -2.81
C GLY A 302 -23.71 0.98 -3.29
N GLU A 303 -22.84 1.42 -2.39
CA GLU A 303 -21.47 1.82 -2.72
C GLU A 303 -20.55 0.59 -2.82
N PRO A 304 -19.77 0.41 -3.91
CA PRO A 304 -18.75 -0.62 -3.97
C PRO A 304 -17.66 -0.40 -2.91
N CYS A 305 -17.37 -1.43 -2.13
CA CYS A 305 -16.46 -1.38 -0.99
C CYS A 305 -15.35 -2.45 -1.10
N LEU A 306 -14.17 -2.13 -0.59
CA LEU A 306 -13.04 -3.05 -0.46
C LEU A 306 -12.68 -3.23 1.01
N TYR A 307 -12.65 -4.48 1.48
CA TYR A 307 -12.04 -4.85 2.74
C TYR A 307 -10.70 -5.56 2.44
N ALA A 308 -9.58 -4.88 2.67
CA ALA A 308 -8.24 -5.43 2.56
C ALA A 308 -7.77 -5.91 3.94
N GLY A 309 -7.83 -7.23 4.16
CA GLY A 309 -7.51 -7.89 5.42
C GLY A 309 -6.12 -8.53 5.40
N PHE A 310 -5.38 -8.39 6.50
CA PHE A 310 -4.01 -8.86 6.65
C PHE A 310 -3.79 -9.78 7.87
N GLU A 311 -4.85 -10.02 8.64
CA GLU A 311 -4.79 -10.83 9.88
C GLU A 311 -5.77 -12.01 9.83
N GLU A 312 -7.02 -11.75 9.44
CA GLU A 312 -8.11 -12.73 9.46
C GLU A 312 -8.43 -13.26 8.06
N SER A 313 -8.92 -14.50 7.99
CA SER A 313 -9.38 -15.10 6.73
C SER A 313 -10.73 -14.51 6.30
N ARG A 314 -11.03 -14.61 4.99
CA ARG A 314 -12.32 -14.19 4.44
C ARG A 314 -13.52 -14.78 5.20
N ASP A 315 -13.49 -16.07 5.50
CA ASP A 315 -14.60 -16.74 6.18
C ASP A 315 -14.75 -16.28 7.64
N GLN A 316 -13.64 -15.95 8.29
CA GLN A 316 -13.65 -15.38 9.64
C GLN A 316 -14.27 -13.97 9.64
N ILE A 317 -13.90 -13.12 8.68
CA ILE A 317 -14.49 -11.79 8.48
C ILE A 317 -16.00 -11.90 8.26
N ILE A 318 -16.44 -12.79 7.37
CA ILE A 318 -17.87 -13.01 7.09
C ILE A 318 -18.61 -13.51 8.32
N ARG A 319 -18.03 -14.46 9.07
CA ARG A 319 -18.62 -14.96 10.32
C ARG A 319 -18.79 -13.84 11.34
N ASN A 320 -17.75 -13.05 11.57
CA ASN A 320 -17.76 -11.97 12.55
C ASN A 320 -18.79 -10.89 12.16
N ALA A 321 -18.85 -10.52 10.87
CA ALA A 321 -19.86 -9.59 10.36
C ALA A 321 -21.29 -10.15 10.55
N ARG A 322 -21.50 -11.45 10.33
CA ARG A 322 -22.81 -12.09 10.51
C ARG A 322 -23.27 -12.08 11.96
N SER A 323 -22.35 -12.22 12.92
CA SER A 323 -22.66 -12.08 14.35
C SER A 323 -23.15 -10.68 14.73
N LEU A 324 -22.92 -9.69 13.86
CA LEU A 324 -23.35 -8.30 14.01
C LEU A 324 -24.55 -7.94 13.10
N GLY A 325 -25.24 -8.96 12.57
CA GLY A 325 -26.38 -8.79 11.68
C GLY A 325 -26.02 -8.41 10.22
N TRP A 326 -24.73 -8.37 9.85
CA TRP A 326 -24.31 -7.92 8.51
C TRP A 326 -24.01 -9.10 7.57
N ASP A 327 -24.73 -9.19 6.44
CA ASP A 327 -24.55 -10.25 5.43
C ASP A 327 -23.50 -9.87 4.37
N PHE A 328 -22.22 -9.88 4.76
CA PHE A 328 -21.10 -9.60 3.86
C PHE A 328 -21.01 -10.60 2.70
N ALA A 329 -21.44 -11.85 2.90
CA ALA A 329 -21.43 -12.86 1.86
C ALA A 329 -22.40 -12.51 0.72
N GLU A 330 -23.59 -11.97 1.04
CA GLU A 330 -24.53 -11.49 0.04
C GLU A 330 -24.01 -10.25 -0.71
N TYR A 331 -23.43 -9.28 0.00
CA TYR A 331 -22.86 -8.10 -0.65
C TYR A 331 -21.70 -8.44 -1.58
N GLU A 332 -20.90 -9.45 -1.24
CA GLU A 332 -19.84 -9.93 -2.12
C GLU A 332 -20.40 -10.65 -3.36
N ARG A 333 -21.44 -11.49 -3.21
CA ARG A 333 -22.13 -12.11 -4.36
C ARG A 333 -22.71 -11.07 -5.32
N ARG A 334 -23.22 -9.96 -4.79
CA ARG A 334 -23.74 -8.82 -5.57
C ARG A 334 -22.65 -7.96 -6.18
N GLY A 335 -21.37 -8.21 -5.89
CA GLY A 335 -20.24 -7.42 -6.37
C GLY A 335 -20.10 -6.04 -5.72
N LEU A 336 -20.84 -5.78 -4.63
CA LEU A 336 -20.75 -4.53 -3.86
C LEU A 336 -19.66 -4.56 -2.80
N LEU A 337 -19.26 -5.75 -2.34
CA LEU A 337 -18.13 -5.93 -1.43
C LEU A 337 -17.06 -6.78 -2.12
N THR A 338 -15.80 -6.42 -1.97
CA THR A 338 -14.66 -7.30 -2.27
C THR A 338 -13.87 -7.50 -0.99
N ILE A 339 -13.76 -8.75 -0.52
CA ILE A 339 -12.93 -9.11 0.64
C ILE A 339 -11.63 -9.70 0.12
N ARG A 340 -10.53 -8.95 0.29
CA ARG A 340 -9.19 -9.36 -0.12
C ARG A 340 -8.35 -9.65 1.11
N THR A 341 -8.15 -10.94 1.43
CA THR A 341 -7.33 -11.37 2.57
C THR A 341 -6.04 -12.02 2.11
N LEU A 342 -4.90 -11.50 2.58
CA LEU A 342 -3.56 -12.05 2.33
C LEU A 342 -2.67 -11.76 3.53
N TYR A 343 -1.72 -12.63 3.87
CA TYR A 343 -0.69 -12.24 4.83
C TYR A 343 0.27 -11.23 4.19
N PRO A 344 0.77 -10.24 4.96
CA PRO A 344 1.70 -9.24 4.41
C PRO A 344 2.93 -9.87 3.75
N GLY A 345 3.46 -10.97 4.29
CA GLY A 345 4.64 -11.64 3.75
C GLY A 345 4.46 -12.38 2.42
N GLU A 346 3.23 -12.61 1.94
CA GLU A 346 2.99 -13.35 0.68
C GLU A 346 3.34 -12.54 -0.58
N MET A 347 3.39 -11.21 -0.45
CA MET A 347 3.63 -10.27 -1.53
C MET A 347 4.54 -9.14 -1.07
N MET A 348 5.24 -8.52 -2.01
CA MET A 348 6.03 -7.32 -1.71
C MET A 348 5.11 -6.10 -1.50
N PRO A 349 5.55 -5.06 -0.77
CA PRO A 349 4.71 -3.88 -0.52
C PRO A 349 4.16 -3.23 -1.79
N GLU A 350 4.96 -3.14 -2.85
CA GLU A 350 4.50 -2.60 -4.15
C GLU A 350 3.50 -3.52 -4.85
N GLU A 351 3.61 -4.84 -4.67
CA GLU A 351 2.68 -5.83 -5.21
C GLU A 351 1.32 -5.73 -4.50
N HIS A 352 1.30 -5.58 -3.17
CA HIS A 352 0.07 -5.30 -2.41
C HIS A 352 -0.59 -3.99 -2.87
N LEU A 353 0.20 -2.92 -3.08
CA LEU A 353 -0.32 -1.65 -3.60
C LEU A 353 -0.90 -1.79 -5.01
N ALA A 354 -0.26 -2.57 -5.88
CA ALA A 354 -0.74 -2.83 -7.23
C ALA A 354 -2.05 -3.66 -7.21
N ASP A 355 -2.14 -4.67 -6.35
CA ASP A 355 -3.34 -5.50 -6.16
C ASP A 355 -4.53 -4.65 -5.66
N ILE A 356 -4.33 -3.86 -4.61
CA ILE A 356 -5.34 -2.94 -4.07
C ILE A 356 -5.78 -1.94 -5.14
N LYS A 357 -4.83 -1.31 -5.83
CA LYS A 357 -5.13 -0.33 -6.90
C LYS A 357 -5.96 -0.98 -8.01
N LYS A 358 -5.59 -2.18 -8.46
CA LYS A 358 -6.30 -2.91 -9.50
C LYS A 358 -7.75 -3.18 -9.08
N ILE A 359 -7.98 -3.68 -7.87
CA ILE A 359 -9.33 -3.93 -7.35
C ILE A 359 -10.13 -2.63 -7.29
N MET A 360 -9.53 -1.55 -6.80
CA MET A 360 -10.19 -0.23 -6.73
C MET A 360 -10.62 0.28 -8.10
N GLU A 361 -9.76 0.12 -9.13
CA GLU A 361 -10.02 0.55 -10.50
C GLU A 361 -11.08 -0.31 -11.19
N GLU A 362 -11.01 -1.63 -11.06
CA GLU A 362 -11.94 -2.57 -11.69
C GLU A 362 -13.35 -2.53 -11.07
N ARG A 363 -13.44 -2.29 -9.75
CA ARG A 363 -14.71 -2.30 -9.01
C ARG A 363 -15.30 -0.92 -8.77
N GLY A 364 -14.57 0.16 -9.08
CA GLY A 364 -15.02 1.52 -8.81
C GLY A 364 -15.24 1.80 -7.32
N VAL A 365 -14.36 1.27 -6.46
CA VAL A 365 -14.47 1.31 -5.00
C VAL A 365 -14.67 2.74 -4.49
N LYS A 366 -15.57 2.92 -3.51
CA LYS A 366 -15.89 4.19 -2.86
C LYS A 366 -15.52 4.22 -1.37
N ARG A 367 -15.47 3.05 -0.73
CA ARG A 367 -14.95 2.88 0.63
C ARG A 367 -13.92 1.77 0.71
N CYS A 368 -12.85 1.99 1.47
CA CYS A 368 -11.82 0.98 1.69
C CYS A 368 -11.50 0.80 3.17
N VAL A 369 -11.40 -0.44 3.63
CA VAL A 369 -10.82 -0.79 4.93
C VAL A 369 -9.49 -1.49 4.71
N VAL A 370 -8.51 -1.14 5.54
CA VAL A 370 -7.21 -1.81 5.63
C VAL A 370 -7.03 -2.29 7.06
N ASP A 371 -7.13 -3.61 7.26
CA ASP A 371 -7.17 -4.25 8.58
C ASP A 371 -6.15 -5.41 8.68
N SER A 372 -4.93 -5.22 9.17
CA SER A 372 -4.40 -4.03 9.82
C SER A 372 -3.09 -3.54 9.19
N LEU A 373 -2.79 -2.25 9.35
CA LEU A 373 -1.47 -1.71 9.04
C LEU A 373 -0.40 -2.22 10.03
N SER A 374 -0.79 -2.61 11.25
CA SER A 374 0.13 -3.22 12.22
C SER A 374 0.70 -4.57 11.75
N ALA A 375 -0.07 -5.36 10.99
CA ALA A 375 0.43 -6.59 10.39
C ALA A 375 1.57 -6.31 9.39
N PHE A 376 1.47 -5.22 8.62
CA PHE A 376 2.55 -4.76 7.74
C PHE A 376 3.75 -4.23 8.51
N GLU A 377 3.52 -3.42 9.54
CA GLU A 377 4.57 -2.88 10.40
C GLU A 377 5.41 -4.00 11.03
N ALA A 378 4.76 -5.11 11.40
CA ALA A 378 5.44 -6.30 11.94
C ALA A 378 6.18 -7.15 10.90
N SER A 379 5.81 -7.07 9.62
CA SER A 379 6.34 -7.96 8.57
C SER A 379 7.47 -7.32 7.73
N PHE A 380 7.61 -6.00 7.78
CA PHE A 380 8.55 -5.27 6.94
C PHE A 380 9.37 -4.26 7.72
N PRO A 381 10.62 -3.98 7.32
CA PRO A 381 11.40 -2.92 7.95
C PRO A 381 10.67 -1.57 7.89
N GLN A 382 10.84 -0.76 8.94
CA GLN A 382 10.11 0.50 9.13
C GLN A 382 10.09 1.41 7.90
N ARG A 383 11.20 1.50 7.14
CA ARG A 383 11.28 2.29 5.91
C ARG A 383 10.28 1.84 4.83
N HIS A 384 10.14 0.53 4.63
CA HIS A 384 9.20 -0.03 3.66
C HIS A 384 7.75 0.15 4.12
N PHE A 385 7.49 -0.05 5.42
CA PHE A 385 6.17 0.19 6.01
C PHE A 385 5.71 1.65 5.84
N VAL A 386 6.56 2.62 6.19
CA VAL A 386 6.24 4.05 6.03
C VAL A 386 5.99 4.41 4.57
N ASP A 387 6.81 3.88 3.65
CA ASP A 387 6.60 4.11 2.22
C ASP A 387 5.27 3.52 1.72
N PHE A 388 4.97 2.29 2.13
CA PHE A 388 3.70 1.62 1.84
C PHE A 388 2.50 2.44 2.34
N ALA A 389 2.48 2.80 3.63
CA ALA A 389 1.39 3.57 4.23
C ALA A 389 1.20 4.94 3.55
N ARG A 390 2.30 5.62 3.21
CA ARG A 390 2.28 6.90 2.48
C ARG A 390 1.68 6.75 1.08
N ARG A 391 2.11 5.73 0.32
CA ARG A 391 1.62 5.47 -1.04
C ARG A 391 0.17 5.00 -1.04
N LEU A 392 -0.22 4.17 -0.08
CA LEU A 392 -1.60 3.74 0.13
C LEU A 392 -2.51 4.94 0.44
N ASN A 393 -2.10 5.82 1.35
CA ASN A 393 -2.83 7.06 1.64
C ASN A 393 -2.97 7.95 0.39
N SER A 394 -1.90 8.11 -0.39
CA SER A 394 -1.95 8.87 -1.65
C SER A 394 -2.90 8.23 -2.67
N LEU A 395 -2.90 6.90 -2.78
CA LEU A 395 -3.81 6.16 -3.67
C LEU A 395 -5.27 6.40 -3.29
N MET A 396 -5.63 6.27 -2.01
CA MET A 396 -7.00 6.52 -1.53
C MET A 396 -7.46 7.94 -1.88
N LYS A 397 -6.61 8.93 -1.63
CA LYS A 397 -6.87 10.35 -1.92
C LYS A 397 -7.03 10.62 -3.41
N GLN A 398 -6.14 10.11 -4.25
CA GLN A 398 -6.20 10.26 -5.70
C GLN A 398 -7.46 9.63 -6.30
N LYS A 399 -7.96 8.54 -5.71
CA LYS A 399 -9.18 7.86 -6.15
C LYS A 399 -10.46 8.40 -5.51
N GLY A 400 -10.37 9.38 -4.60
CA GLY A 400 -11.52 9.92 -3.88
C GLY A 400 -12.21 8.90 -2.98
N VAL A 401 -11.47 7.89 -2.49
CA VAL A 401 -12.01 6.81 -1.65
C VAL A 401 -11.91 7.19 -0.18
N ALA A 402 -13.04 7.11 0.53
CA ALA A 402 -13.03 7.26 1.99
C ALA A 402 -12.47 5.96 2.60
N ALA A 403 -11.38 6.06 3.38
CA ALA A 403 -10.70 4.87 3.88
C ALA A 403 -10.54 4.84 5.39
N CYS A 404 -10.62 3.64 5.97
CA CYS A 404 -10.34 3.36 7.38
C CYS A 404 -9.17 2.39 7.50
N PHE A 405 -8.13 2.78 8.23
CA PHE A 405 -6.94 1.97 8.49
C PHE A 405 -6.92 1.62 9.98
N THR A 406 -6.64 0.37 10.32
CA THR A 406 -6.46 -0.04 11.72
C THR A 406 -4.98 -0.17 12.08
N VAL A 407 -4.63 0.25 13.30
CA VAL A 407 -3.32 -0.05 13.92
C VAL A 407 -3.52 -0.48 15.36
N ALA A 408 -2.93 -1.62 15.72
CA ALA A 408 -2.85 -2.06 17.11
C ALA A 408 -1.77 -1.28 17.89
N THR A 409 -2.11 -0.81 19.09
CA THR A 409 -1.12 -0.24 20.03
C THR A 409 -0.70 -1.29 21.04
N SER A 410 0.57 -1.26 21.45
CA SER A 410 1.18 -2.23 22.38
C SER A 410 0.69 -2.10 23.83
N GLU A 411 0.42 -0.89 24.31
CA GLU A 411 -0.03 -0.66 25.69
C GLU A 411 -1.56 -0.72 25.81
N LEU A 412 -2.04 -1.52 26.76
CA LEU A 412 -3.48 -1.68 27.05
C LEU A 412 -4.10 -0.43 27.71
N VAL A 413 -3.34 0.22 28.60
CA VAL A 413 -3.73 1.38 29.41
C VAL A 413 -2.53 2.33 29.53
N GLY A 414 -2.74 3.65 29.37
CA GLY A 414 -1.68 4.66 29.48
C GLY A 414 -1.37 5.45 28.21
N THR A 415 -0.29 6.24 28.22
CA THR A 415 0.11 7.09 27.10
C THR A 415 0.89 6.32 26.04
N SER A 416 0.16 5.65 25.14
CA SER A 416 0.77 5.04 23.96
C SER A 416 1.11 6.07 22.88
N LYS A 417 2.26 5.90 22.23
CA LYS A 417 2.46 6.46 20.88
C LYS A 417 1.44 5.81 19.96
N LEU A 418 0.71 6.60 19.18
CA LEU A 418 -0.31 6.09 18.25
C LEU A 418 0.24 5.03 17.29
N THR A 419 1.48 5.22 16.82
CA THR A 419 2.25 4.31 15.97
C THR A 419 3.74 4.56 16.19
N GLU A 420 4.60 3.54 16.13
CA GLU A 420 6.06 3.73 16.22
C GLU A 420 6.61 4.52 15.03
N ALA A 421 6.00 4.36 13.86
CA ALA A 421 6.40 5.01 12.62
C ALA A 421 5.76 6.41 12.33
N ASN A 422 5.07 7.02 13.31
CA ASN A 422 4.46 8.35 13.18
C ASN A 422 3.53 8.57 11.95
N ILE A 423 2.83 7.54 11.47
CA ILE A 423 1.93 7.65 10.29
C ILE A 423 0.71 8.56 10.55
N SER A 424 0.40 8.84 11.82
CA SER A 424 -0.65 9.77 12.27
C SER A 424 -0.52 11.18 11.66
N THR A 425 0.69 11.59 11.30
CA THR A 425 0.97 12.87 10.64
C THR A 425 0.47 12.91 9.20
N MET A 426 0.40 11.77 8.51
CA MET A 426 0.04 11.69 7.10
C MET A 426 -1.48 11.56 6.89
N LEU A 427 -2.18 10.97 7.86
CA LEU A 427 -3.62 10.69 7.80
C LEU A 427 -4.47 11.89 8.24
N ASP A 428 -5.73 11.93 7.80
CA ASP A 428 -6.59 13.11 7.99
C ASP A 428 -7.34 13.05 9.32
N ASN A 429 -7.90 11.87 9.63
CA ASN A 429 -8.71 11.65 10.82
C ASN A 429 -8.06 10.59 11.71
N ILE A 430 -8.16 10.74 13.02
CA ILE A 430 -7.64 9.78 14.00
C ILE A 430 -8.70 9.56 15.08
N ILE A 431 -9.14 8.31 15.20
CA ILE A 431 -10.03 7.80 16.23
C ILE A 431 -9.20 6.88 17.12
N SER A 432 -9.22 7.13 18.43
CA SER A 432 -8.52 6.31 19.43
C SER A 432 -9.53 5.55 20.27
N LEU A 433 -9.35 4.23 20.33
CA LEU A 433 -10.08 3.30 21.18
C LEU A 433 -9.15 2.84 22.31
N ARG A 434 -9.65 2.85 23.55
CA ARG A 434 -8.86 2.52 24.74
C ARG A 434 -9.69 1.76 25.76
N PHE A 435 -8.99 0.99 26.60
CA PHE A 435 -9.55 0.50 27.85
C PHE A 435 -9.28 1.50 28.96
N VAL A 436 -10.26 1.67 29.84
CA VAL A 436 -10.16 2.46 31.04
C VAL A 436 -10.72 1.65 32.19
N GLU A 437 -9.93 1.49 33.25
CA GLU A 437 -10.40 0.86 34.47
C GLU A 437 -11.20 1.87 35.30
N ILE A 438 -12.47 1.55 35.58
CA ILE A 438 -13.34 2.33 36.44
C ILE A 438 -14.01 1.37 37.41
N SER A 439 -13.79 1.56 38.71
CA SER A 439 -14.41 0.76 39.77
C SER A 439 -14.18 -0.75 39.61
N GLY A 440 -12.99 -1.16 39.16
CA GLY A 440 -12.64 -2.57 38.94
C GLY A 440 -13.19 -3.19 37.64
N GLU A 441 -13.83 -2.40 36.79
CA GLU A 441 -14.33 -2.83 35.49
C GLU A 441 -13.54 -2.16 34.35
N LEU A 442 -13.16 -2.95 33.34
CA LEU A 442 -12.64 -2.41 32.09
C LEU A 442 -13.79 -1.89 31.24
N ARG A 443 -13.76 -0.59 30.97
CA ARG A 443 -14.70 0.07 30.05
C ARG A 443 -13.99 0.49 28.78
N HIS A 444 -14.70 0.39 27.67
CA HIS A 444 -14.24 0.89 26.38
C HIS A 444 -14.51 2.39 26.26
N VAL A 445 -13.50 3.14 25.83
CA VAL A 445 -13.59 4.58 25.61
C VAL A 445 -13.10 4.92 24.21
N LEU A 446 -13.90 5.72 23.50
CA LEU A 446 -13.62 6.28 22.19
C LEU A 446 -13.33 7.77 22.33
N SER A 447 -12.34 8.24 21.57
CA SER A 447 -12.05 9.67 21.43
C SER A 447 -11.60 9.99 20.01
N ILE A 448 -11.93 11.18 19.53
CA ILE A 448 -11.43 11.69 18.26
C ILE A 448 -10.24 12.60 18.58
N ILE A 449 -9.06 12.19 18.09
CA ILE A 449 -7.81 12.90 18.34
C ILE A 449 -7.62 14.02 17.33
N LYS A 450 -8.01 13.77 16.08
CA LYS A 450 -7.74 14.66 14.95
C LYS A 450 -8.80 14.46 13.88
N VAL A 451 -9.25 15.56 13.29
CA VAL A 451 -9.99 15.59 12.02
C VAL A 451 -9.49 16.80 11.26
N ARG A 452 -9.08 16.62 10.00
CA ARG A 452 -8.63 17.74 9.17
C ARG A 452 -9.82 18.37 8.46
N GLY A 453 -9.83 19.70 8.40
CA GLY A 453 -10.85 20.47 7.67
C GLY A 453 -12.17 20.69 8.42
N THR A 454 -12.33 20.16 9.63
CA THR A 454 -13.53 20.39 10.45
C THR A 454 -13.22 20.33 11.95
N ALA A 455 -14.03 21.00 12.75
CA ALA A 455 -14.10 20.72 14.18
C ALA A 455 -14.62 19.29 14.44
N HIS A 456 -14.37 18.79 15.64
CA HIS A 456 -14.83 17.49 16.12
C HIS A 456 -15.01 17.52 17.63
N SER A 457 -15.79 16.57 18.15
CA SER A 457 -16.00 16.42 19.58
C SER A 457 -14.68 16.18 20.32
N LYS A 458 -14.47 16.91 21.42
CA LYS A 458 -13.35 16.71 22.35
C LYS A 458 -13.66 15.80 23.52
N GLY A 459 -14.90 15.30 23.59
CA GLY A 459 -15.35 14.43 24.66
C GLY A 459 -14.78 13.03 24.54
N LEU A 460 -14.41 12.45 25.68
CA LEU A 460 -14.18 11.01 25.82
C LEU A 460 -15.55 10.34 25.98
N ARG A 461 -15.87 9.35 25.16
CA ARG A 461 -17.18 8.68 25.18
C ARG A 461 -17.02 7.22 25.50
N THR A 462 -17.83 6.68 26.40
CA THR A 462 -17.91 5.23 26.54
C THR A 462 -18.54 4.63 25.28
N PHE A 463 -18.25 3.38 24.98
CA PHE A 463 -18.99 2.66 23.96
C PHE A 463 -19.12 1.18 24.33
N SER A 464 -20.04 0.51 23.67
CA SER A 464 -20.20 -0.94 23.72
C SER A 464 -20.37 -1.49 22.30
N ILE A 465 -20.12 -2.77 22.14
CA ILE A 465 -20.40 -3.49 20.89
C ILE A 465 -21.66 -4.30 21.14
N GLY A 466 -22.76 -3.86 20.53
CA GLY A 466 -24.05 -4.55 20.57
C GLY A 466 -24.24 -5.48 19.36
N ASP A 467 -25.46 -6.01 19.23
CA ASP A 467 -25.82 -6.97 18.17
C ASP A 467 -25.79 -6.37 16.76
N ASP A 468 -25.89 -5.04 16.62
CA ASP A 468 -25.85 -4.32 15.34
C ASP A 468 -24.56 -3.46 15.18
N GLY A 469 -23.54 -3.68 16.02
CA GLY A 469 -22.25 -2.97 15.95
C GLY A 469 -21.97 -2.00 17.09
N TYR A 470 -21.28 -0.90 16.81
CA TYR A 470 -20.91 0.12 17.78
C TYR A 470 -22.13 0.89 18.28
N VAL A 471 -22.24 0.97 19.61
CA VAL A 471 -23.18 1.86 20.31
C VAL A 471 -22.36 2.80 21.18
N ILE A 472 -22.30 4.08 20.79
CA ILE A 472 -21.56 5.10 21.54
C ILE A 472 -22.44 5.66 22.65
N GLY A 473 -21.92 5.58 23.87
CA GLY A 473 -22.58 6.01 25.08
C GLY A 473 -22.34 7.48 25.43
N PRO A 474 -22.66 7.85 26.69
CA PRO A 474 -22.48 9.21 27.17
C PRO A 474 -21.00 9.61 27.25
N ALA A 475 -20.78 10.92 27.37
CA ALA A 475 -19.45 11.43 27.67
C ALA A 475 -19.02 10.95 29.07
N LEU A 476 -17.75 10.55 29.20
CA LEU A 476 -17.15 10.18 30.46
C LEU A 476 -16.83 11.47 31.24
N SER A 477 -17.79 11.95 32.04
CA SER A 477 -17.63 13.09 32.93
C SER A 477 -17.31 12.67 34.36
N GLY A 478 -16.68 13.56 35.12
CA GLY A 478 -16.35 13.35 36.53
C GLY A 478 -15.12 12.49 36.79
N TYR A 479 -14.32 12.20 35.75
CA TYR A 479 -13.05 11.50 35.86
C TYR A 479 -11.90 12.31 35.26
N GLU A 480 -10.76 12.29 35.92
CA GLU A 480 -9.47 12.79 35.41
C GLU A 480 -8.47 11.63 35.25
N GLY A 481 -7.40 11.84 34.48
CA GLY A 481 -6.37 10.81 34.28
C GLY A 481 -6.78 9.66 33.36
N VAL A 482 -7.91 9.78 32.65
CA VAL A 482 -8.41 8.76 31.71
C VAL A 482 -7.39 8.45 30.62
N LEU A 483 -6.74 9.48 30.08
CA LEU A 483 -5.72 9.32 29.04
C LEU A 483 -4.38 8.80 29.59
N SER A 484 -4.07 9.06 30.87
CA SER A 484 -2.84 8.59 31.52
C SER A 484 -2.96 7.19 32.09
N GLY A 485 -4.17 6.61 32.11
CA GLY A 485 -4.44 5.30 32.71
C GLY A 485 -4.55 5.31 34.23
N SER A 486 -4.28 6.44 34.88
CA SER A 486 -4.43 6.64 36.32
C SER A 486 -5.76 7.33 36.61
N THR A 487 -6.86 6.69 36.21
CA THR A 487 -8.20 7.27 36.28
C THR A 487 -8.61 7.54 37.72
N ARG A 488 -9.02 8.77 38.01
CA ARG A 488 -9.50 9.20 39.33
C ARG A 488 -10.82 9.91 39.19
N LYS A 489 -11.77 9.58 40.08
CA LYS A 489 -13.04 10.27 40.15
C LYS A 489 -12.85 11.61 40.87
N VAL A 490 -13.30 12.70 40.24
CA VAL A 490 -13.12 14.07 40.72
C VAL A 490 -14.43 14.82 40.94
N SER A 491 -15.52 14.39 40.29
CA SER A 491 -16.87 14.93 40.52
C SER A 491 -17.92 13.84 40.33
N ALA A 492 -19.19 14.20 40.53
CA ALA A 492 -20.30 13.32 40.18
C ALA A 492 -20.25 12.99 38.69
N THR A 493 -20.55 11.73 38.35
CA THR A 493 -20.66 11.28 36.95
C THR A 493 -22.03 11.63 36.38
N VAL A 494 -22.21 11.56 35.06
CA VAL A 494 -23.55 11.70 34.43
C VAL A 494 -24.57 10.76 35.07
N GLU A 495 -24.18 9.51 35.35
CA GLU A 495 -25.05 8.52 35.99
C GLU A 495 -25.47 8.95 37.40
N GLU A 496 -24.54 9.50 38.19
CA GLU A 496 -24.83 9.97 39.56
C GLU A 496 -25.66 11.25 39.56
N GLU A 497 -25.44 12.15 38.60
CA GLU A 497 -26.26 13.33 38.39
C GLU A 497 -27.68 12.93 37.96
N LEU A 498 -27.83 11.96 37.05
CA LEU A 498 -29.12 11.42 36.65
C LEU A 498 -29.81 10.73 37.82
N GLN A 499 -29.13 9.86 38.55
CA GLN A 499 -29.69 9.20 39.74
C GLN A 499 -30.13 10.22 40.79
N THR A 500 -29.37 11.30 40.97
CA THR A 500 -29.75 12.43 41.83
C THR A 500 -30.97 13.17 41.29
N ALA A 501 -31.06 13.40 39.97
CA ALA A 501 -32.21 14.04 39.33
C ALA A 501 -33.48 13.20 39.46
N PHE A 502 -33.39 11.89 39.25
CA PHE A 502 -34.48 10.93 39.48
C PHE A 502 -34.93 10.95 40.95
N SER A 503 -33.99 10.93 41.89
CA SER A 503 -34.28 11.01 43.33
C SER A 503 -34.95 12.33 43.72
N LYS A 504 -34.53 13.46 43.12
CA LYS A 504 -35.14 14.78 43.35
C LYS A 504 -36.55 14.89 42.75
N ALA A 505 -36.77 14.35 41.55
CA ALA A 505 -38.03 14.49 40.82
C ALA A 505 -39.12 13.52 41.27
N ILE A 506 -38.75 12.29 41.67
CA ILE A 506 -39.68 11.20 42.00
C ILE A 506 -39.68 10.88 43.51
N GLY A 507 -38.74 11.43 44.28
CA GLY A 507 -38.62 11.20 45.71
C GLY A 507 -38.00 9.84 46.05
N PRO A 508 -38.43 9.15 47.14
CA PRO A 508 -37.81 7.92 47.64
C PRO A 508 -37.75 6.76 46.62
N MET A 509 -38.68 6.74 45.65
CA MET A 509 -38.74 5.73 44.59
C MET A 509 -37.85 6.08 43.38
N GLY A 510 -37.16 7.23 43.40
CA GLY A 510 -36.33 7.71 42.30
C GLY A 510 -35.16 6.78 41.99
N THR A 511 -34.51 6.20 43.00
CA THR A 511 -33.42 5.24 42.80
C THR A 511 -33.88 3.96 42.10
N GLN A 512 -35.06 3.44 42.46
CA GLN A 512 -35.64 2.26 41.80
C GLN A 512 -36.08 2.59 40.37
N SER A 513 -36.70 3.75 40.17
CA SER A 513 -37.09 4.25 38.85
C SER A 513 -35.87 4.41 37.93
N TYR A 514 -34.78 4.97 38.46
CA TYR A 514 -33.52 5.10 37.74
C TYR A 514 -32.98 3.72 37.34
N ALA A 515 -32.93 2.76 38.27
CA ALA A 515 -32.45 1.40 37.99
C ALA A 515 -33.31 0.67 36.93
N GLU A 516 -34.62 0.92 36.90
CA GLU A 516 -35.53 0.36 35.88
C GLU A 516 -35.24 0.93 34.49
N VAL A 517 -35.01 2.24 34.39
CA VAL A 517 -34.66 2.90 33.13
C VAL A 517 -33.24 2.52 32.69
N ALA A 518 -32.29 2.44 33.62
CA ALA A 518 -30.90 2.05 33.34
C ALA A 518 -30.80 0.66 32.70
N LYS A 519 -31.66 -0.29 33.11
CA LYS A 519 -31.75 -1.62 32.47
C LYS A 519 -32.16 -1.58 31.00
N LYS A 520 -32.86 -0.53 30.57
CA LYS A 520 -33.29 -0.33 29.18
C LYS A 520 -32.31 0.56 28.38
N GLY A 521 -31.27 1.10 29.05
CA GLY A 521 -30.32 2.06 28.49
C GLY A 521 -30.69 3.50 28.83
N LEU A 522 -29.71 4.28 29.31
CA LEU A 522 -29.86 5.68 29.73
C LEU A 522 -29.83 6.65 28.53
N THR A 523 -30.68 6.41 27.53
CA THR A 523 -30.85 7.34 26.40
C THR A 523 -31.88 8.42 26.75
N LEU A 524 -31.78 9.57 26.08
CA LEU A 524 -32.76 10.65 26.26
C LEU A 524 -34.18 10.15 25.96
N GLU A 525 -34.35 9.36 24.89
CA GLU A 525 -35.64 8.79 24.49
C GLU A 525 -36.24 7.87 25.56
N ASN A 526 -35.44 6.94 26.11
CA ASN A 526 -35.92 6.02 27.14
C ASN A 526 -36.33 6.75 28.41
N ILE A 527 -35.54 7.74 28.83
CA ILE A 527 -35.84 8.54 30.03
C ILE A 527 -37.08 9.41 29.79
N GLU A 528 -37.18 10.10 28.65
CA GLU A 528 -38.35 10.94 28.33
C GLU A 528 -39.63 10.11 28.20
N SER A 529 -39.57 8.94 27.57
CA SER A 529 -40.68 7.99 27.45
C SER A 529 -41.14 7.48 28.82
N TYR A 530 -40.20 7.20 29.73
CA TYR A 530 -40.52 6.84 31.11
C TYR A 530 -41.20 8.00 31.86
N ILE A 531 -40.69 9.22 31.71
CA ILE A 531 -41.27 10.43 32.32
C ILE A 531 -42.70 10.67 31.80
N ASP A 532 -42.93 10.49 30.50
CA ASP A 532 -44.28 10.61 29.92
C ASP A 532 -45.22 9.54 30.46
N GLY A 533 -44.73 8.32 30.66
CA GLY A 533 -45.45 7.25 31.32
C GLY A 533 -45.87 7.61 32.76
N LEU A 534 -44.98 8.23 33.53
CA LEU A 534 -45.29 8.71 34.88
C LEU A 534 -46.32 9.84 34.89
N SER A 535 -46.22 10.77 33.94
CA SER A 535 -47.21 11.84 33.81
C SER A 535 -48.59 11.31 33.41
N LYS A 536 -48.66 10.37 32.46
CA LYS A 536 -49.92 9.69 32.05
C LYS A 536 -50.56 8.89 33.19
N LYS A 537 -49.76 8.30 34.07
CA LYS A 537 -50.23 7.56 35.26
C LYS A 537 -50.61 8.47 36.43
N GLY A 538 -50.48 9.80 36.30
CA GLY A 538 -50.80 10.76 37.35
C GLY A 538 -49.77 10.83 38.48
N VAL A 539 -48.60 10.19 38.32
CA VAL A 539 -47.53 10.18 39.33
C VAL A 539 -46.80 11.53 39.41
N MET A 540 -46.83 12.31 38.32
CA MET A 540 -46.27 13.67 38.27
C MET A 540 -47.09 14.59 37.36
N THR A 541 -47.13 15.87 37.68
CA THR A 541 -47.81 16.90 36.87
C THR A 541 -47.08 17.13 35.54
N SER A 542 -47.79 17.64 34.53
CA SER A 542 -47.16 17.97 33.24
C SER A 542 -46.06 19.03 33.37
N ALA A 543 -46.19 19.97 34.32
CA ALA A 543 -45.18 20.98 34.59
C ALA A 543 -43.91 20.38 35.22
N SER A 544 -44.05 19.49 36.21
CA SER A 544 -42.92 18.78 36.82
C SER A 544 -42.26 17.81 35.84
N ALA A 545 -43.05 17.16 34.96
CA ALA A 545 -42.52 16.31 33.90
C ALA A 545 -41.66 17.10 32.92
N ALA A 546 -42.13 18.28 32.48
CA ALA A 546 -41.35 19.16 31.60
C ALA A 546 -40.04 19.64 32.26
N GLN A 547 -40.09 20.08 33.53
CA GLN A 547 -38.89 20.46 34.28
C GLN A 547 -37.90 19.31 34.44
N PHE A 548 -38.40 18.10 34.71
CA PHE A 548 -37.55 16.93 34.85
C PHE A 548 -36.88 16.55 33.52
N LYS A 549 -37.63 16.55 32.41
CA LYS A 549 -37.07 16.35 31.06
C LYS A 549 -35.98 17.37 30.73
N ASP A 550 -36.19 18.64 31.05
CA ASP A 550 -35.17 19.68 30.82
C ASP A 550 -33.92 19.47 31.67
N SER A 551 -34.08 19.03 32.93
CA SER A 551 -32.94 18.69 33.79
C SER A 551 -32.15 17.50 33.24
N VAL A 552 -32.83 16.46 32.74
CA VAL A 552 -32.20 15.30 32.10
C VAL A 552 -31.46 15.71 30.82
N ARG A 553 -32.07 16.56 29.99
CA ARG A 553 -31.42 17.10 28.78
C ARG A 553 -30.12 17.82 29.09
N ARG A 554 -30.10 18.67 30.12
CA ARG A 554 -28.88 19.39 30.54
C ARG A 554 -27.78 18.43 31.00
N ILE A 555 -28.14 17.46 31.85
CA ILE A 555 -27.20 16.45 32.36
C ILE A 555 -26.60 15.63 31.21
N LEU A 556 -27.44 15.13 30.29
CA LEU A 556 -26.98 14.33 29.14
C LEU A 556 -26.21 15.14 28.08
N LYS A 557 -26.48 16.44 27.96
CA LYS A 557 -25.74 17.35 27.07
C LYS A 557 -24.44 17.89 27.70
N GLY A 558 -24.25 17.74 29.01
CA GLY A 558 -23.14 18.33 29.75
C GLY A 558 -23.25 19.85 29.91
N GLU A 559 -24.45 20.42 29.82
CA GLU A 559 -24.70 21.85 30.03
C GLU A 559 -24.80 22.15 31.53
N HIS A 560 -23.67 22.44 32.18
CA HIS A 560 -23.66 23.05 33.51
C HIS A 560 -23.50 24.56 33.41
N ALA A 561 -24.21 25.28 34.29
CA ALA A 561 -24.13 26.72 34.45
C ALA A 561 -22.75 27.13 35.00
N VAL A 562 -21.78 27.29 34.11
CA VAL A 562 -20.63 28.19 34.27
C VAL A 562 -20.52 28.93 32.94
N GLY A 563 -20.57 30.26 33.00
CA GLY A 563 -20.77 31.11 31.83
C GLY A 563 -19.68 30.96 30.79
N GLU A 564 -20.01 30.36 29.66
CA GLU A 564 -19.36 30.58 28.37
C GLU A 564 -20.45 30.57 27.30
N GLY A 565 -20.63 31.72 26.65
CA GLY A 565 -21.68 31.94 25.67
C GLY A 565 -21.49 31.12 24.40
N ASP A 566 -22.57 30.49 23.98
CA ASP A 566 -23.08 30.51 22.60
C ASP A 566 -22.02 30.56 21.47
N ILE A 567 -21.23 29.48 21.34
CA ILE A 567 -20.37 29.24 20.17
C ILE A 567 -21.16 28.50 19.07
N VAL A 568 -22.28 27.84 19.42
CA VAL A 568 -23.08 27.06 18.47
C VAL A 568 -24.06 27.95 17.67
N GLY A 569 -24.59 29.04 18.25
CA GLY A 569 -25.46 29.98 17.53
C GLY A 569 -24.75 30.95 16.57
N LYS A 570 -23.44 31.18 16.75
CA LYS A 570 -22.69 32.18 15.95
C LYS A 570 -22.14 31.67 14.62
N PHE A 571 -22.10 30.37 14.38
CA PHE A 571 -21.52 29.81 13.14
C PHE A 571 -22.55 29.46 12.05
N LEU A 572 -23.85 29.55 12.33
CA LEU A 572 -24.90 29.30 11.33
C LEU A 572 -25.32 30.56 10.53
N LYS A 573 -24.54 31.65 10.58
CA LYS A 573 -24.83 32.90 9.85
C LYS A 573 -23.67 33.49 9.02
N THR A 574 -22.65 32.71 8.74
CA THR A 574 -21.58 33.01 7.76
C THR A 574 -21.19 31.73 7.07
#